data_AF-A0A1V0DKA9-F1
#
_entry.id   AF-A0A1V0DKA9-F1
#
_cell.length_a   1.000
_cell.length_b   1.000
_cell.length_c   1.000
_cell.angle_alpha   90.00
_cell.angle_beta   90.00
_cell.angle_gamma   90.00
#
_symmetry.space_group_name_H-M   'P 1'
#
loop_
_entity.id
_entity.type
_entity.pdbx_description
1 polymer ?
#
loop_
_entity_poly.entity_id
_entity_poly.type
_entity_poly.pdbx_seq_one_letter_code
_entity_poly.pdbx_strand_id
1 'polypeptide(L)'
;ICDELRARYGIPRLDIDGFGHKALGDSLRKIGLFFGIEDRAEAIIAEETARWKPELDWYRERLQGKKVCLWPGGSKLWHWAHAIQEEMGVQVVSVYTKFGHQGDMEKGVSRCGEGALAIDDPNELEGQEALLTLKPDVIFTGKRPGEVAKKMRVP
;
A
#
# COMPACT_ATOMS: atom_id res chain seq x y z
N ILE A 1 17.21 13.59 3.36
CA ILE A 1 17.25 14.66 2.33
C ILE A 1 16.21 15.73 2.61
N CYS A 2 14.91 15.41 2.67
CA CYS A 2 13.87 16.42 2.90
C CYS A 2 14.09 17.24 4.19
N ASP A 3 14.51 16.59 5.28
CA ASP A 3 14.76 17.29 6.55
C ASP A 3 15.99 18.20 6.47
N GLU A 4 17.01 17.82 5.71
CA GLU A 4 18.17 18.66 5.40
C GLU A 4 17.79 19.86 4.53
N LEU A 5 16.92 19.68 3.54
CA LEU A 5 16.43 20.78 2.70
C LEU A 5 15.64 21.80 3.54
N ARG A 6 14.85 21.32 4.50
CA ARG A 6 14.18 22.18 5.48
C ARG A 6 15.17 22.91 6.36
N ALA A 7 16.16 22.21 6.93
CA ALA A 7 17.13 22.81 7.85
C ALA A 7 18.03 23.87 7.17
N ARG A 8 18.49 23.60 5.94
CA ARG A 8 19.45 24.46 5.23
C ARG A 8 18.80 25.57 4.42
N TYR A 9 17.62 25.32 3.85
CA TYR A 9 16.98 26.22 2.88
C TYR A 9 15.57 26.65 3.27
N GLY A 10 15.05 26.19 4.41
CA GLY A 10 13.69 26.50 4.85
C GLY A 10 12.59 25.88 3.98
N ILE A 11 12.93 24.93 3.09
CA ILE A 11 11.95 24.33 2.17
C ILE A 11 11.03 23.40 2.96
N PRO A 12 9.71 23.66 3.00
CA PRO A 12 8.78 22.82 3.73
C PRO A 12 8.65 21.44 3.07
N ARG A 13 8.21 20.46 3.86
CA ARG A 13 7.94 19.09 3.41
C ARG A 13 6.52 18.74 3.80
N LEU A 14 5.79 18.19 2.84
CA LEU A 14 4.46 17.62 3.00
C LEU A 14 4.52 16.16 2.52
N ASP A 15 4.12 15.22 3.37
CA ASP A 15 4.05 13.81 3.00
C ASP A 15 2.72 13.54 2.27
N ILE A 16 2.83 12.94 1.09
CA ILE A 16 1.71 12.55 0.23
C ILE A 16 1.75 11.05 -0.05
N ASP A 17 0.59 10.51 -0.41
CA ASP A 17 0.41 9.14 -0.86
C ASP A 17 0.00 9.13 -2.33
N GLY A 18 0.81 8.48 -3.17
CA GLY A 18 0.57 8.35 -4.61
C GLY A 18 -0.08 7.04 -5.01
N PHE A 19 -0.48 6.19 -4.05
CA PHE A 19 -1.01 4.85 -4.32
C PHE A 19 -2.47 4.75 -3.88
N GLY A 20 -3.36 4.48 -4.82
CA GLY A 20 -4.81 4.45 -4.61
C GLY A 20 -5.45 5.76 -5.02
N HIS A 21 -6.63 5.67 -5.62
CA HIS A 21 -7.40 6.78 -6.13
C HIS A 21 -7.80 7.76 -5.01
N LYS A 22 -8.28 7.23 -3.89
CA LYS A 22 -8.70 8.03 -2.74
C LYS A 22 -7.50 8.65 -2.03
N ALA A 23 -6.44 7.89 -1.80
CA ALA A 23 -5.24 8.38 -1.12
C ALA A 23 -4.52 9.48 -1.93
N LEU A 24 -4.50 9.36 -3.25
CA LEU A 24 -4.01 10.41 -4.15
C LEU A 24 -4.92 11.65 -4.11
N GLY A 25 -6.25 11.47 -4.11
CA GLY A 25 -7.19 12.58 -3.94
C GLY A 25 -6.98 13.32 -2.61
N ASP A 26 -6.83 12.60 -1.50
CA ASP A 26 -6.53 13.18 -0.19
C ASP A 26 -5.19 13.92 -0.18
N SER A 27 -4.21 13.46 -0.96
CA SER A 27 -2.93 14.12 -1.15
C SER A 27 -3.05 15.40 -1.98
N LEU A 28 -3.84 15.39 -3.06
CA LEU A 28 -4.14 16.56 -3.87
C LEU A 28 -4.85 17.64 -3.04
N ARG A 29 -5.77 17.26 -2.14
CA ARG A 29 -6.40 18.20 -1.19
C ARG A 29 -5.40 18.88 -0.28
N LYS A 30 -4.44 18.13 0.28
CA LYS A 30 -3.38 18.71 1.13
C LYS A 30 -2.51 19.69 0.34
N ILE A 31 -2.16 19.34 -0.90
CA ILE A 31 -1.40 20.23 -1.80
C ILE A 31 -2.24 21.48 -2.13
N GLY A 32 -3.51 21.30 -2.45
CA GLY A 32 -4.45 22.37 -2.75
C GLY A 32 -4.54 23.38 -1.62
N LEU A 33 -4.75 22.90 -0.39
CA LEU A 33 -4.77 23.71 0.82
C LEU A 33 -3.46 24.46 1.05
N PHE A 34 -2.32 23.83 0.81
CA PHE A 34 -1.01 24.45 1.04
C PHE A 34 -0.75 25.64 0.08
N PHE A 35 -1.23 25.56 -1.16
CA PHE A 35 -1.01 26.59 -2.18
C PHE A 35 -2.21 27.54 -2.40
N GLY A 36 -3.35 27.33 -1.74
CA GLY A 36 -4.58 28.10 -1.98
C GLY A 36 -5.19 27.82 -3.35
N ILE A 37 -5.16 26.57 -3.79
CA ILE A 37 -5.68 26.10 -5.09
C ILE A 37 -6.67 24.93 -4.93
N GLU A 38 -7.43 24.92 -3.84
CA GLU A 38 -8.39 23.88 -3.48
C GLU A 38 -9.39 23.59 -4.61
N ASP A 39 -9.93 24.62 -5.25
CA ASP A 39 -10.87 24.48 -6.37
C ASP A 39 -10.27 23.71 -7.54
N ARG A 40 -8.97 23.90 -7.81
CA ARG A 40 -8.25 23.17 -8.87
C ARG A 40 -8.03 21.72 -8.48
N ALA A 41 -7.74 21.46 -7.20
CA ALA A 41 -7.57 20.10 -6.69
C ALA A 41 -8.89 19.32 -6.78
N GLU A 42 -10.00 19.91 -6.31
CA GLU A 42 -11.32 19.26 -6.37
C GLU A 42 -11.81 19.05 -7.81
N ALA A 43 -11.55 19.99 -8.72
CA ALA A 43 -11.89 19.81 -10.14
C ALA A 43 -11.22 18.57 -10.74
N ILE A 44 -9.91 18.40 -10.52
CA ILE A 44 -9.15 17.23 -11.01
C ILE A 44 -9.63 15.93 -10.32
N ILE A 45 -9.87 15.97 -9.01
CA ILE A 45 -10.36 14.80 -8.27
C ILE A 45 -11.72 14.36 -8.80
N ALA A 46 -12.64 15.29 -9.03
CA ALA A 46 -13.98 14.99 -9.54
C ALA A 46 -13.91 14.40 -10.96
N GLU A 47 -13.14 15.02 -11.85
CA GLU A 47 -12.94 14.54 -13.22
C GLU A 47 -12.38 13.12 -13.25
N GLU A 48 -11.25 12.88 -12.56
CA GLU A 48 -10.60 11.57 -12.56
C GLU A 48 -11.43 10.53 -11.81
N THR A 49 -12.17 10.90 -10.76
CA THR A 49 -13.09 9.97 -10.09
C THR A 49 -14.22 9.54 -11.02
N ALA A 50 -14.85 10.47 -11.74
CA ALA A 50 -15.90 10.12 -12.69
C ALA A 50 -15.37 9.21 -13.81
N ARG A 51 -14.13 9.45 -14.26
CA ARG A 51 -13.46 8.65 -15.28
C ARG A 51 -13.16 7.22 -14.85
N TRP A 52 -12.58 7.03 -13.66
CA TRP A 52 -12.04 5.71 -13.24
C TRP A 52 -12.94 4.90 -12.34
N LYS A 53 -14.01 5.50 -11.80
CA LYS A 53 -14.95 4.80 -10.90
C LYS A 53 -15.51 3.50 -11.50
N PRO A 54 -15.93 3.45 -12.78
CA PRO A 54 -16.46 2.21 -13.36
C PRO A 54 -15.44 1.06 -13.35
N GLU A 55 -14.18 1.33 -13.69
CA GLU A 55 -13.11 0.35 -13.70
C GLU A 55 -12.75 -0.10 -12.28
N LEU A 56 -12.67 0.85 -11.33
CA LEU A 56 -12.42 0.53 -9.93
C LEU A 56 -13.51 -0.39 -9.36
N ASP A 57 -14.78 -0.12 -9.68
CA ASP A 57 -15.91 -0.97 -9.29
C ASP A 57 -15.83 -2.36 -9.90
N TRP A 58 -15.47 -2.44 -11.19
CA TRP A 58 -15.28 -3.70 -11.89
C TRP A 58 -14.21 -4.57 -11.24
N TYR A 59 -13.07 -3.98 -10.82
CA TYR A 59 -12.02 -4.69 -10.10
C TYR A 59 -12.47 -5.08 -8.70
N ARG A 60 -13.11 -4.18 -7.97
CA ARG A 60 -13.60 -4.44 -6.61
C ARG A 60 -14.53 -5.65 -6.58
N GLU A 61 -15.49 -5.72 -7.48
CA GLU A 61 -16.43 -6.85 -7.59
C GLU A 61 -15.71 -8.20 -7.70
N ARG A 62 -14.56 -8.25 -8.37
CA ARG A 62 -13.80 -9.48 -8.66
C ARG A 62 -12.77 -9.83 -7.59
N LEU A 63 -12.27 -8.82 -6.89
CA LEU A 63 -11.17 -8.94 -5.94
C LEU A 63 -11.65 -8.95 -4.49
N GLN A 64 -12.89 -8.55 -4.23
CA GLN A 64 -13.42 -8.48 -2.87
C GLN A 64 -13.29 -9.83 -2.15
N GLY A 65 -12.71 -9.78 -0.95
CA GLY A 65 -12.48 -10.94 -0.09
C GLY A 65 -11.25 -11.78 -0.44
N LYS A 66 -10.52 -11.47 -1.52
CA LYS A 66 -9.28 -12.16 -1.88
C LYS A 66 -8.18 -11.89 -0.84
N LYS A 67 -7.48 -12.94 -0.43
CA LYS A 67 -6.40 -12.86 0.56
C LYS A 67 -5.08 -12.50 -0.10
N VAL A 68 -4.42 -11.48 0.39
CA VAL A 68 -3.15 -10.97 -0.14
C VAL A 68 -2.06 -11.04 0.92
N CYS A 69 -0.94 -11.67 0.58
CA CYS A 69 0.32 -11.46 1.29
C CYS A 69 1.06 -10.27 0.66
N LEU A 70 1.25 -9.20 1.43
CA LEU A 70 1.85 -7.95 0.95
C LEU A 70 3.30 -7.82 1.42
N TRP A 71 4.24 -8.24 0.57
CA TRP A 71 5.67 -8.32 0.87
C TRP A 71 6.56 -7.46 -0.05
N PRO A 72 6.32 -6.14 -0.14
CA PRO A 72 6.98 -5.28 -1.13
C PRO A 72 8.31 -4.66 -0.65
N GLY A 73 8.68 -4.82 0.62
CA GLY A 73 9.86 -4.17 1.24
C GLY A 73 9.46 -3.06 2.21
N GLY A 74 10.13 -1.90 2.16
CA GLY A 74 9.91 -0.77 3.08
C GLY A 74 8.60 -0.01 2.87
N SER A 75 8.64 1.11 2.13
CA SER A 75 7.51 2.08 2.10
C SER A 75 6.19 1.54 1.51
N LYS A 76 6.28 0.69 0.48
CA LYS A 76 5.09 0.13 -0.19
C LYS A 76 4.21 -0.70 0.75
N LEU A 77 4.78 -1.20 1.85
CA LEU A 77 4.10 -1.97 2.87
C LEU A 77 2.82 -1.28 3.35
N TRP A 78 2.94 0.00 3.68
CA TRP A 78 1.86 0.76 4.29
C TRP A 78 1.10 1.64 3.28
N HIS A 79 1.73 2.01 2.16
CA HIS A 79 1.04 2.65 1.04
C HIS A 79 -0.01 1.72 0.43
N TRP A 80 0.39 0.48 0.11
CA TRP A 80 -0.50 -0.44 -0.60
C TRP A 80 -1.53 -1.07 0.33
N ALA A 81 -1.17 -1.41 1.57
CA ALA A 81 -2.08 -2.10 2.50
C ALA A 81 -3.44 -1.39 2.61
N HIS A 82 -3.42 -0.07 2.82
CA HIS A 82 -4.64 0.71 2.93
C HIS A 82 -5.39 0.81 1.60
N ALA A 83 -4.69 1.16 0.51
CA ALA A 83 -5.29 1.39 -0.80
C ALA A 83 -6.02 0.16 -1.35
N ILE A 84 -5.39 -1.01 -1.32
CA ILE A 84 -5.99 -2.23 -1.89
C ILE A 84 -7.15 -2.74 -1.04
N GLN A 85 -7.08 -2.62 0.30
CA GLN A 85 -8.21 -3.00 1.15
C GLN A 85 -9.39 -2.05 0.95
N GLU A 86 -9.15 -0.74 1.02
CA GLU A 86 -10.22 0.27 0.93
C GLU A 86 -10.86 0.28 -0.46
N GLU A 87 -10.06 0.24 -1.54
CA GLU A 87 -10.55 0.44 -2.91
C GLU A 87 -10.90 -0.87 -3.62
N MET A 88 -10.10 -1.93 -3.44
CA MET A 88 -10.31 -3.22 -4.13
C MET A 88 -11.02 -4.26 -3.25
N GLY A 89 -11.15 -4.03 -1.94
CA GLY A 89 -11.85 -4.94 -1.03
C GLY A 89 -11.11 -6.24 -0.74
N VAL A 90 -9.81 -6.32 -1.07
CA VAL A 90 -8.97 -7.47 -0.71
C VAL A 90 -8.69 -7.49 0.79
N GLN A 91 -8.28 -8.63 1.32
CA GLN A 91 -7.89 -8.81 2.71
C GLN A 91 -6.37 -8.97 2.78
N VAL A 92 -5.67 -8.01 3.39
CA VAL A 92 -4.23 -8.14 3.61
C VAL A 92 -4.04 -9.04 4.82
N VAL A 93 -3.62 -10.29 4.57
CA VAL A 93 -3.44 -11.32 5.60
C VAL A 93 -2.01 -11.40 6.12
N SER A 94 -1.07 -10.75 5.44
CA SER A 94 0.30 -10.59 5.93
C SER A 94 0.95 -9.35 5.38
N VAL A 95 1.79 -8.73 6.20
CA VAL A 95 2.72 -7.68 5.83
C VAL A 95 4.14 -8.09 6.16
N TYR A 96 5.05 -7.81 5.24
CA TYR A 96 6.47 -8.13 5.35
C TYR A 96 7.31 -6.93 4.97
N THR A 97 8.37 -6.68 5.75
CA THR A 97 9.47 -5.82 5.31
C THR A 97 10.80 -6.53 5.39
N LYS A 98 11.71 -6.20 4.47
CA LYS A 98 13.09 -6.70 4.48
C LYS A 98 14.08 -5.72 5.12
N PHE A 99 13.75 -4.44 5.03
CA PHE A 99 14.65 -3.34 5.34
C PHE A 99 13.89 -2.10 5.81
N GLY A 100 12.59 -2.22 6.05
CA GLY A 100 11.78 -1.14 6.61
C GLY A 100 12.23 -0.84 8.02
N HIS A 101 12.08 0.42 8.43
CA HIS A 101 12.35 0.79 9.79
C HIS A 101 11.11 0.57 10.66
N GLN A 102 11.27 0.70 11.98
CA GLN A 102 10.17 0.55 12.94
C GLN A 102 8.92 1.35 12.54
N GLY A 103 9.09 2.61 12.12
CA GLY A 103 7.96 3.44 11.69
C GLY A 103 7.25 2.95 10.42
N ASP A 104 7.94 2.24 9.52
CA ASP A 104 7.29 1.59 8.37
C ASP A 104 6.45 0.40 8.83
N MET A 105 6.97 -0.39 9.77
CA MET A 105 6.24 -1.53 10.34
C MET A 105 5.02 -1.10 11.13
N GLU A 106 5.14 -0.08 11.99
CA GLU A 106 4.00 0.47 12.75
C GLU A 106 2.90 1.00 11.81
N LYS A 107 3.28 1.70 10.74
CA LYS A 107 2.33 2.13 9.70
C LYS A 107 1.72 0.95 8.93
N GLY A 108 2.51 -0.08 8.66
CA GLY A 108 2.05 -1.29 7.98
C GLY A 108 0.99 -1.99 8.81
N VAL A 109 1.32 -2.32 10.06
CA VAL A 109 0.43 -2.98 11.02
C VAL A 109 -0.85 -2.19 11.24
N SER A 110 -0.76 -0.88 11.48
CA SER A 110 -1.96 -0.04 11.71
C SER A 110 -2.90 0.08 10.51
N ARG A 111 -2.44 -0.27 9.30
CA ARG A 111 -3.23 -0.20 8.06
C ARG A 111 -3.67 -1.56 7.55
N CYS A 112 -3.29 -2.65 8.21
CA CYS A 112 -3.74 -4.01 7.89
C CYS A 112 -4.97 -4.39 8.69
N GLY A 113 -5.69 -5.42 8.21
CA GLY A 113 -6.78 -6.01 8.96
C GLY A 113 -6.30 -6.70 10.25
N GLU A 114 -7.20 -6.80 11.23
CA GLU A 114 -6.96 -7.59 12.45
C GLU A 114 -6.61 -9.05 12.10
N GLY A 115 -5.64 -9.62 12.81
CA GLY A 115 -5.16 -10.98 12.56
C GLY A 115 -4.16 -11.11 11.40
N ALA A 116 -3.77 -10.02 10.74
CA ALA A 116 -2.70 -10.06 9.73
C ALA A 116 -1.34 -10.39 10.37
N LEU A 117 -0.60 -11.31 9.75
CA LEU A 117 0.75 -11.68 10.19
C LEU A 117 1.78 -10.64 9.74
N ALA A 118 2.39 -9.94 10.70
CA ALA A 118 3.49 -9.02 10.45
C ALA A 118 4.85 -9.71 10.67
N ILE A 119 5.76 -9.61 9.69
CA ILE A 119 7.08 -10.24 9.77
C ILE A 119 8.17 -9.27 9.31
N ASP A 120 9.23 -9.14 10.11
CA ASP A 120 10.41 -8.33 9.79
C ASP A 120 11.58 -9.24 9.38
N ASP A 121 12.18 -8.92 8.23
CA ASP A 121 13.26 -9.66 7.55
C ASP A 121 13.21 -11.19 7.65
N PRO A 122 12.09 -11.88 7.36
CA PRO A 122 12.08 -13.32 7.50
C PRO A 122 13.01 -14.00 6.51
N ASN A 123 13.50 -15.13 6.99
CA ASN A 123 14.23 -16.09 6.20
C ASN A 123 13.27 -16.88 5.28
N GLU A 124 13.83 -17.69 4.40
CA GLU A 124 13.08 -18.44 3.40
C GLU A 124 12.11 -19.48 3.99
N LEU A 125 12.39 -20.01 5.19
CA LEU A 125 11.51 -20.99 5.84
C LEU A 125 10.28 -20.32 6.42
N GLU A 126 10.46 -19.19 7.12
CA GLU A 126 9.36 -18.39 7.67
C GLU A 126 8.42 -17.89 6.55
N GLY A 127 8.98 -17.47 5.41
CA GLY A 127 8.17 -17.10 4.24
C GLY A 127 7.36 -18.28 3.69
N GLN A 128 7.95 -19.47 3.58
CA GLN A 128 7.23 -20.66 3.13
C GLN A 128 6.15 -21.09 4.11
N GLU A 129 6.44 -21.09 5.41
CA GLU A 129 5.48 -21.42 6.45
C GLU A 129 4.30 -20.44 6.47
N ALA A 130 4.57 -19.14 6.29
CA ALA A 130 3.53 -18.12 6.16
C ALA A 130 2.61 -18.40 4.97
N LEU A 131 3.15 -18.75 3.79
CA LEU A 131 2.33 -19.10 2.62
C LEU A 131 1.48 -20.36 2.85
N LEU A 132 2.05 -21.40 3.48
CA LEU A 132 1.34 -22.65 3.78
C LEU A 132 0.21 -22.44 4.79
N THR A 133 0.46 -21.60 5.80
CA THR A 133 -0.48 -21.34 6.89
C THR A 133 -1.60 -20.39 6.45
N LEU A 134 -1.24 -19.27 5.83
CA LEU A 134 -2.19 -18.21 5.47
C LEU A 134 -2.99 -18.54 4.21
N LYS A 135 -2.43 -19.36 3.30
CA LYS A 135 -3.04 -19.75 2.02
C LYS A 135 -3.61 -18.54 1.26
N PRO A 136 -2.77 -17.54 0.93
CA PRO A 136 -3.23 -16.36 0.20
C PRO A 136 -3.68 -16.73 -1.21
N ASP A 137 -4.59 -15.94 -1.78
CA ASP A 137 -4.98 -16.03 -3.18
C ASP A 137 -3.91 -15.46 -4.12
N VAL A 138 -3.12 -14.48 -3.64
CA VAL A 138 -2.05 -13.82 -4.39
C VAL A 138 -1.00 -13.23 -3.45
N ILE A 139 0.25 -13.16 -3.91
CA ILE A 139 1.34 -12.51 -3.19
C ILE A 139 1.90 -11.32 -3.97
N PHE A 140 2.04 -10.18 -3.29
CA PHE A 140 2.69 -8.99 -3.85
C PHE A 140 4.10 -8.89 -3.30
N THR A 141 5.09 -9.38 -4.06
CA THR A 141 6.46 -9.50 -3.56
C THR A 141 7.53 -9.20 -4.62
N GLY A 142 8.79 -9.16 -4.18
CA GLY A 142 9.94 -9.07 -5.06
C GLY A 142 10.25 -10.39 -5.76
N LYS A 143 11.23 -10.36 -6.68
CA LYS A 143 11.57 -11.51 -7.53
C LYS A 143 11.85 -12.80 -6.74
N ARG A 144 12.67 -12.74 -5.68
CA ARG A 144 13.12 -13.95 -4.97
C ARG A 144 11.98 -14.69 -4.26
N PRO A 145 11.18 -14.06 -3.36
CA PRO A 145 10.04 -14.76 -2.77
C PRO A 145 8.96 -15.13 -3.79
N GLY A 146 8.82 -14.34 -4.86
CA GLY A 146 7.88 -14.62 -5.94
C GLY A 146 8.18 -15.92 -6.70
N GLU A 147 9.46 -16.24 -6.96
CA GLU A 147 9.82 -17.53 -7.58
C GLU A 147 9.48 -18.73 -6.67
N VAL A 148 9.57 -18.56 -5.35
CA VAL A 148 9.15 -19.60 -4.38
C VAL A 148 7.62 -19.73 -4.38
N ALA A 149 6.90 -18.62 -4.29
CA ALA A 149 5.44 -18.59 -4.30
C ALA A 149 4.83 -19.27 -5.54
N LYS A 150 5.40 -19.03 -6.72
CA LYS A 150 5.00 -19.72 -7.97
C LYS A 150 5.14 -21.24 -7.87
N LYS A 151 6.22 -21.75 -7.27
CA LYS A 151 6.40 -23.20 -7.04
C LYS A 151 5.39 -23.76 -6.03
N MET A 152 4.95 -22.91 -5.10
CA MET A 152 3.87 -23.20 -4.15
C MET A 152 2.47 -22.96 -4.73
N ARG A 153 2.37 -22.59 -6.02
CA ARG A 153 1.13 -22.31 -6.74
C ARG A 153 0.33 -21.14 -6.16
N VAL A 154 1.02 -20.19 -5.55
CA VAL A 154 0.47 -18.89 -5.16
C VAL A 154 0.84 -17.89 -6.27
N PRO A 155 -0.16 -17.31 -6.97
CA PRO A 155 0.05 -16.27 -7.98
C PRO A 155 0.88 -15.08 -7.50
#